data_AF-A0AAD2FJX1-F1
#
_entry.id   AF-A0AAD2FJX1-F1
#
_cell.length_a   1.000
_cell.length_b   1.000
_cell.length_c   1.000
_cell.angle_alpha   90.00
_cell.angle_beta   90.00
_cell.angle_gamma   90.00
#
_symmetry.space_group_name_H-M   'P 1'
#
loop_
_entity.id
_entity.type
_entity.pdbx_description
1 polymer ?
#
loop_
_entity_poly.entity_id
_entity_poly.type
_entity_poly.pdbx_seq_one_letter_code
_entity_poly.pdbx_strand_id
1 'polypeptide(L)'
;MPIKLASKKKSSSSSPFSTKYIILLLIGAITAVVFFNVGYVSKIVPDDLIMVNPMNKKSFQDGTKFLNSAPRPTDPPRQHAPDDHQVAGLNCDRFGGPSPEIAKEMVYWRDIPADAKFVSPFAGHGPERKYLTFEPDEGGWNNIRMGLETVVALAHAMGRTLVLPPEQGIYLMRKEDSKKKNRFTFRDFFHFESIEKEHPGVKIISMEEFLEQEVKTGQFKDEYGQPMYPPDTVDTSTLDGHPRNGREFWHWLRKASKAPVWNFDECVVGIPAQPGPGTEKRLHDTFEEAVIRKFRNPAKYRDNPTQVNSIPALRLAEMLAYRTGVCQYSNKFQNAKVMHFMGDNASGARLLVHFYAFLFFEDWKQDLIAKRFIRDHLRYIDEIQCGAARVVNALRKISRDNGDPNGEYNSFHIRRGDFQYKDTRVEAEVIYKNMRNELVENSTVFIATDERDKSFFDPLKEHYHLYFLDDFNDELLEVNKNYVGMLDQLVASRGRVFSGAFYSTFTNYINRVRGYHSQKNKLPGYEMGAIDSYYYIPKGTKTFMKHYHSIQSPIWAQEFPIGWRDIDHDVDEASIIS
;
A
#
# COMPACT_ATOMS: atom_id res chain seq x y z
N MET A 1 -32.77 -44.71 -76.38
CA MET A 1 -33.21 -43.50 -77.11
C MET A 1 -34.30 -42.82 -76.28
N PRO A 2 -34.43 -41.48 -76.21
CA PRO A 2 -33.81 -40.42 -77.04
C PRO A 2 -33.16 -39.26 -76.22
N ILE A 3 -32.71 -38.23 -76.95
CA ILE A 3 -31.73 -37.17 -76.64
C ILE A 3 -32.31 -35.76 -76.91
N LYS A 4 -31.72 -34.73 -76.26
CA LYS A 4 -31.65 -33.26 -76.54
C LYS A 4 -32.81 -32.38 -76.01
N LEU A 5 -32.61 -31.42 -75.10
CA LEU A 5 -31.80 -30.16 -75.00
C LEU A 5 -32.60 -28.91 -75.39
N ALA A 6 -32.79 -28.00 -74.43
CA ALA A 6 -32.87 -26.55 -74.67
C ALA A 6 -32.49 -25.77 -73.39
N SER A 7 -31.46 -24.92 -73.50
CA SER A 7 -30.96 -24.02 -72.47
C SER A 7 -31.48 -22.59 -72.66
N LYS A 8 -31.77 -21.87 -71.57
CA LYS A 8 -31.71 -20.38 -71.54
C LYS A 8 -31.08 -19.92 -70.22
N LYS A 9 -30.03 -19.10 -70.36
CA LYS A 9 -29.21 -18.42 -69.33
C LYS A 9 -30.03 -17.43 -68.48
N LYS A 10 -29.60 -17.20 -67.23
CA LYS A 10 -29.30 -15.85 -66.69
C LYS A 10 -28.39 -15.92 -65.46
N SER A 11 -27.44 -14.99 -65.44
CA SER A 11 -26.32 -14.82 -64.52
C SER A 11 -26.72 -14.23 -63.16
N SER A 12 -26.04 -14.63 -62.09
CA SER A 12 -26.05 -13.96 -60.79
C SER A 12 -24.97 -12.87 -60.72
N SER A 13 -25.37 -11.67 -60.26
CA SER A 13 -24.46 -10.61 -59.80
C SER A 13 -24.96 -10.12 -58.44
N SER A 14 -24.11 -10.24 -57.43
CA SER A 14 -24.34 -9.83 -56.04
C SER A 14 -24.27 -8.30 -55.87
N SER A 15 -25.21 -7.70 -55.13
CA SER A 15 -25.16 -6.29 -54.73
C SER A 15 -24.70 -6.13 -53.26
N PRO A 16 -23.93 -5.07 -52.92
CA PRO A 16 -23.32 -4.90 -51.59
C PRO A 16 -24.12 -3.96 -50.66
N PHE A 17 -25.45 -4.13 -50.59
CA PHE A 17 -26.32 -3.15 -49.91
C PHE A 17 -26.95 -3.61 -48.58
N SER A 18 -26.77 -4.86 -48.12
CA SER A 18 -27.45 -5.33 -46.88
C SER A 18 -26.59 -5.29 -45.61
N THR A 19 -25.26 -5.27 -45.70
CA THR A 19 -24.40 -5.39 -44.51
C THR A 19 -24.25 -4.08 -43.72
N LYS A 20 -24.31 -2.92 -44.39
CA LYS A 20 -24.16 -1.61 -43.73
C LYS A 20 -25.35 -1.22 -42.84
N TYR A 21 -26.57 -1.61 -43.22
CA TYR A 21 -27.78 -1.30 -42.45
C TYR A 21 -27.90 -2.13 -41.16
N ILE A 22 -27.42 -3.37 -41.17
CA ILE A 22 -27.40 -4.23 -39.97
C ILE A 22 -26.38 -3.71 -38.94
N ILE A 23 -25.22 -3.22 -39.39
CA ILE A 23 -24.20 -2.62 -38.52
C ILE A 23 -24.71 -1.30 -37.92
N LEU A 24 -25.41 -0.46 -38.69
CA LEU A 24 -26.01 0.78 -38.18
C LEU A 24 -27.11 0.53 -37.14
N LEU A 25 -27.92 -0.52 -37.30
CA LEU A 25 -28.95 -0.90 -36.33
C LEU A 25 -28.35 -1.46 -35.03
N LEU A 26 -27.26 -2.24 -35.12
CA LEU A 26 -26.53 -2.74 -33.95
C LEU A 26 -25.83 -1.61 -33.18
N ILE A 27 -25.23 -0.65 -33.89
CA ILE A 27 -24.64 0.54 -33.27
C ILE A 27 -25.74 1.39 -32.62
N GLY A 28 -26.88 1.58 -33.28
CA GLY A 28 -28.04 2.29 -32.70
C GLY A 28 -28.56 1.66 -31.41
N ALA A 29 -28.67 0.33 -31.36
CA ALA A 29 -29.12 -0.39 -30.17
C ALA A 29 -28.10 -0.32 -29.01
N ILE A 30 -26.80 -0.44 -29.29
CA ILE A 30 -25.74 -0.29 -28.29
C ILE A 30 -25.70 1.13 -27.74
N THR A 31 -25.85 2.13 -28.61
CA THR A 31 -25.86 3.54 -28.20
C THR A 31 -27.08 3.85 -27.33
N ALA A 32 -28.26 3.30 -27.66
CA ALA A 32 -29.46 3.46 -26.84
C ALA A 32 -29.34 2.80 -25.45
N VAL A 33 -28.75 1.60 -25.35
CA VAL A 33 -28.49 0.93 -24.06
C VAL A 33 -27.46 1.69 -23.22
N VAL A 34 -26.46 2.28 -23.84
CA VAL A 34 -25.48 3.15 -23.15
C VAL A 34 -26.15 4.42 -22.64
N PHE A 35 -26.96 5.11 -23.45
CA PHE A 35 -27.68 6.31 -23.01
C PHE A 35 -28.73 6.03 -21.92
N PHE A 36 -29.43 4.89 -21.99
CA PHE A 36 -30.38 4.51 -20.95
C PHE A 36 -29.70 4.15 -19.62
N ASN A 37 -28.53 3.48 -19.67
CA ASN A 37 -27.76 3.19 -18.46
C ASN A 37 -27.07 4.44 -17.88
N VAL A 38 -26.54 5.33 -18.72
CA VAL A 38 -25.92 6.59 -18.28
C VAL A 38 -26.98 7.54 -17.67
N GLY A 39 -28.16 7.63 -18.28
CA GLY A 39 -29.28 8.45 -17.77
C GLY A 39 -29.96 7.90 -16.52
N TYR A 40 -29.80 6.59 -16.22
CA TYR A 40 -30.26 5.99 -14.96
C TYR A 40 -29.24 6.17 -13.84
N VAL A 41 -27.93 6.12 -14.17
CA VAL A 41 -26.83 6.38 -13.23
C VAL A 41 -26.82 7.84 -12.77
N SER A 42 -27.12 8.79 -13.66
CA SER A 42 -27.19 10.23 -13.34
C SER A 42 -28.38 10.64 -12.45
N LYS A 43 -29.31 9.73 -12.14
CA LYS A 43 -30.43 9.99 -11.22
C LYS A 43 -30.21 9.47 -9.79
N ILE A 44 -29.12 8.73 -9.54
CA ILE A 44 -28.84 8.07 -8.26
C ILE A 44 -27.57 8.64 -7.59
N VAL A 45 -26.80 9.49 -8.29
CA VAL A 45 -25.58 10.11 -7.77
C VAL A 45 -25.71 11.63 -7.89
N PRO A 46 -25.58 12.41 -6.80
CA PRO A 46 -25.50 13.87 -6.87
C PRO A 46 -24.33 14.30 -7.76
N ASP A 47 -24.52 15.35 -8.56
CA ASP A 47 -23.59 15.84 -9.61
C ASP A 47 -22.20 16.29 -9.08
N ASP A 48 -22.02 16.32 -7.76
CA ASP A 48 -20.82 16.76 -7.05
C ASP A 48 -19.73 15.66 -6.86
N LEU A 49 -19.86 14.49 -7.50
CA LEU A 49 -18.89 13.39 -7.34
C LEU A 49 -18.31 12.76 -8.62
N ILE A 50 -18.49 13.36 -9.80
CA ILE A 50 -17.91 12.84 -11.05
C ILE A 50 -16.87 13.82 -11.61
N MET A 51 -15.63 13.70 -11.14
CA MET A 51 -14.45 14.30 -11.79
C MET A 51 -13.76 13.24 -12.65
N VAL A 52 -14.31 12.95 -13.83
CA VAL A 52 -13.58 12.22 -14.88
C VAL A 52 -12.88 13.25 -15.74
N ASN A 53 -11.59 13.49 -15.50
CA ASN A 53 -10.75 14.27 -16.40
C ASN A 53 -9.81 13.31 -17.15
N PRO A 54 -9.89 13.20 -18.49
CA PRO A 54 -9.00 12.34 -19.26
C PRO A 54 -7.56 12.87 -19.19
N MET A 55 -6.66 12.10 -18.57
CA MET A 55 -5.24 12.47 -18.44
C MET A 55 -4.60 12.71 -19.80
N ASN A 56 -4.14 13.94 -20.00
CA ASN A 56 -3.43 14.38 -21.19
C ASN A 56 -1.97 13.88 -21.14
N LYS A 57 -1.63 12.94 -22.03
CA LYS A 57 -0.25 12.43 -22.23
C LYS A 57 0.62 13.52 -22.87
N LYS A 58 1.26 14.40 -22.08
CA LYS A 58 2.42 15.22 -22.52
C LYS A 58 2.98 16.04 -21.36
N SER A 59 3.90 15.46 -20.57
CA SER A 59 4.96 16.23 -19.87
C SER A 59 5.87 15.29 -19.07
N PHE A 60 6.79 14.56 -19.72
CA PHE A 60 7.97 14.00 -19.05
C PHE A 60 9.05 13.74 -20.11
N GLN A 61 9.62 14.82 -20.63
CA GLN A 61 10.86 14.80 -21.40
C GLN A 61 11.66 16.04 -21.01
N ASP A 62 12.43 15.93 -19.93
CA ASP A 62 13.77 16.53 -19.86
C ASP A 62 14.46 16.07 -18.59
N GLY A 63 15.50 15.26 -18.75
CA GLY A 63 16.26 14.69 -17.64
C GLY A 63 17.54 13.97 -18.07
N THR A 64 18.06 14.32 -19.25
CA THR A 64 19.27 13.71 -19.81
C THR A 64 20.36 14.77 -19.93
N LYS A 65 21.23 14.84 -18.93
CA LYS A 65 22.66 15.16 -19.08
C LYS A 65 23.37 14.85 -17.76
N PHE A 66 24.64 14.46 -17.89
CA PHE A 66 25.63 14.11 -16.86
C PHE A 66 25.74 12.60 -16.53
N LEU A 67 26.43 11.90 -17.45
CA LEU A 67 27.22 10.70 -17.15
C LEU A 67 28.69 11.12 -17.04
N ASN A 68 29.35 10.69 -15.97
CA ASN A 68 30.71 10.13 -15.92
C ASN A 68 31.36 10.39 -14.55
N SER A 69 31.31 9.40 -13.65
CA SER A 69 32.41 9.19 -12.71
C SER A 69 32.51 7.69 -12.37
N ALA A 70 33.75 7.18 -12.38
CA ALA A 70 34.10 5.78 -12.21
C ALA A 70 33.77 5.26 -10.79
N PRO A 71 33.55 3.94 -10.62
CA PRO A 71 33.20 3.37 -9.33
C PRO A 71 34.39 3.41 -8.37
N ARG A 72 34.14 3.78 -7.11
CA ARG A 72 35.09 3.66 -6.00
C ARG A 72 34.67 2.54 -5.06
N PRO A 73 35.62 1.96 -4.30
CA PRO A 73 35.42 0.72 -3.54
C PRO A 73 34.33 0.91 -2.49
N THR A 74 33.44 -0.07 -2.39
CA THR A 74 32.40 -0.17 -1.38
C THR A 74 33.01 -0.49 -0.03
N ASP A 75 32.76 0.35 0.97
CA ASP A 75 32.96 -0.06 2.37
C ASP A 75 32.00 -1.21 2.68
N PRO A 76 32.44 -2.24 3.43
CA PRO A 76 31.61 -3.39 3.73
C PRO A 76 30.37 -2.95 4.53
N PRO A 77 29.21 -3.58 4.32
CA PRO A 77 28.01 -3.30 5.08
C PRO A 77 28.30 -3.52 6.56
N ARG A 78 27.89 -2.55 7.40
CA ARG A 78 27.93 -2.71 8.86
C ARG A 78 27.01 -3.88 9.23
N GLN A 79 27.59 -5.07 9.37
CA GLN A 79 26.91 -6.22 9.96
C GLN A 79 26.67 -5.89 11.43
N HIS A 80 25.44 -5.50 11.75
CA HIS A 80 25.03 -5.29 13.12
C HIS A 80 24.54 -6.62 13.67
N ALA A 81 25.12 -7.04 14.81
CA ALA A 81 24.67 -8.22 15.51
C ALA A 81 23.17 -8.11 15.77
N PRO A 82 22.39 -9.17 15.48
CA PRO A 82 20.97 -9.17 15.72
C PRO A 82 20.75 -9.20 17.23
N ASP A 83 20.14 -8.14 17.76
CA ASP A 83 19.67 -8.15 19.13
C ASP A 83 18.59 -9.25 19.26
N ASP A 84 18.66 -10.02 20.36
CA ASP A 84 17.71 -11.07 20.75
C ASP A 84 16.40 -10.44 21.26
N HIS A 85 15.80 -9.55 20.47
CA HIS A 85 14.55 -8.89 20.82
C HIS A 85 13.38 -9.79 20.43
N GLN A 86 12.60 -10.20 21.44
CA GLN A 86 11.21 -10.55 21.23
C GLN A 86 10.49 -9.36 20.58
N VAL A 87 9.51 -9.63 19.72
CA VAL A 87 8.82 -8.65 18.83
C VAL A 87 8.42 -7.37 19.58
N ALA A 88 8.14 -7.48 20.89
CA ALA A 88 7.63 -6.44 21.77
C ALA A 88 8.60 -5.29 22.12
N GLY A 89 9.92 -5.45 22.07
CA GLY A 89 10.85 -4.45 22.59
C GLY A 89 11.27 -3.38 21.57
N LEU A 90 10.80 -2.13 21.69
CA LEU A 90 11.52 -0.99 21.12
C LEU A 90 12.67 -0.63 22.08
N ASN A 91 13.93 -0.86 21.69
CA ASN A 91 15.08 -0.46 22.48
C ASN A 91 15.77 0.77 21.87
N CYS A 92 15.75 1.88 22.61
CA CYS A 92 16.33 3.14 22.17
C CYS A 92 17.70 3.47 22.77
N ASP A 93 18.26 2.63 23.65
CA ASP A 93 19.54 2.89 24.33
C ASP A 93 20.67 3.13 23.32
N ARG A 94 20.70 2.29 22.26
CA ARG A 94 21.70 2.38 21.19
C ARG A 94 21.46 3.52 20.21
N PHE A 95 20.31 4.18 20.28
CA PHE A 95 19.89 5.24 19.38
C PHE A 95 19.81 6.60 20.07
N GLY A 96 20.33 6.76 21.29
CA GLY A 96 20.35 8.03 22.03
C GLY A 96 19.11 8.26 22.91
N GLY A 97 18.38 7.20 23.26
CA GLY A 97 17.14 7.27 24.02
C GLY A 97 15.91 7.60 23.17
N PRO A 98 14.74 7.87 23.79
CA PRO A 98 14.51 8.09 25.22
C PRO A 98 14.44 6.76 26.02
N SER A 99 14.13 6.83 27.33
CA SER A 99 13.97 5.62 28.15
C SER A 99 12.86 4.71 27.63
N PRO A 100 12.90 3.39 27.93
CA PRO A 100 11.86 2.44 27.51
C PRO A 100 10.43 2.88 27.87
N GLU A 101 10.24 3.50 29.04
CA GLU A 101 8.93 3.98 29.50
C GLU A 101 8.37 5.07 28.58
N ILE A 102 9.23 5.96 28.08
CA ILE A 102 8.86 7.03 27.16
C ILE A 102 8.68 6.47 25.75
N ALA A 103 9.61 5.62 25.31
CA ALA A 103 9.58 5.01 23.99
C ALA A 103 8.35 4.11 23.77
N LYS A 104 7.79 3.54 24.85
CA LYS A 104 6.58 2.69 24.81
C LYS A 104 5.38 3.38 24.13
N GLU A 105 5.29 4.71 24.17
CA GLU A 105 4.21 5.45 23.48
C GLU A 105 4.23 5.24 21.95
N MET A 106 5.39 4.95 21.37
CA MET A 106 5.56 4.71 19.92
C MET A 106 5.15 3.29 19.48
N VAL A 107 5.00 2.37 20.44
CA VAL A 107 4.79 0.94 20.18
C VAL A 107 3.31 0.67 19.95
N TYR A 108 2.88 0.50 18.70
CA TYR A 108 1.52 0.08 18.35
C TYR A 108 1.38 -1.43 18.08
N TRP A 109 2.50 -2.13 17.92
CA TRP A 109 2.54 -3.56 17.65
C TRP A 109 2.43 -4.40 18.93
N ARG A 110 2.24 -5.71 18.73
CA ARG A 110 2.05 -6.73 19.76
C ARG A 110 2.88 -7.98 19.42
N ASP A 111 3.32 -8.68 20.44
CA ASP A 111 3.89 -10.03 20.31
C ASP A 111 2.80 -11.06 20.61
N ILE A 112 2.39 -11.80 19.57
CA ILE A 112 1.27 -12.74 19.62
C ILE A 112 1.82 -14.14 19.30
N PRO A 113 2.10 -14.97 20.32
CA PRO A 113 2.74 -16.28 20.14
C PRO A 113 1.96 -17.26 19.24
N ALA A 114 0.65 -17.10 19.14
CA ALA A 114 -0.18 -17.91 18.25
C ALA A 114 0.06 -17.58 16.78
N ASP A 115 0.24 -16.31 16.45
CA ASP A 115 0.49 -15.84 15.09
C ASP A 115 1.89 -16.23 14.62
N ALA A 116 2.91 -16.17 15.49
CA ALA A 116 4.27 -16.61 15.17
C ALA A 116 4.36 -18.08 14.71
N LYS A 117 3.37 -18.92 15.03
CA LYS A 117 3.30 -20.33 14.60
C LYS A 117 2.55 -20.52 13.29
N PHE A 118 1.95 -19.47 12.74
CA PHE A 118 1.17 -19.57 11.52
C PHE A 118 2.07 -19.90 10.33
N VAL A 119 1.64 -20.89 9.54
CA VAL A 119 2.22 -21.22 8.25
C VAL A 119 1.07 -21.30 7.27
N SER A 120 1.20 -20.60 6.14
CA SER A 120 0.16 -20.60 5.10
C SER A 120 -0.17 -22.05 4.66
N PRO A 121 -1.46 -22.40 4.50
CA PRO A 121 -1.86 -23.68 3.93
C PRO A 121 -1.26 -23.98 2.55
N PHE A 122 -0.83 -22.93 1.84
CA PHE A 122 -0.21 -23.04 0.53
C PHE A 122 1.30 -23.32 0.60
N ALA A 123 1.95 -23.22 1.77
CA ALA A 123 3.39 -23.45 1.90
C ALA A 123 3.80 -24.85 1.41
N GLY A 124 3.03 -25.88 1.78
CA GLY A 124 3.26 -27.27 1.33
C GLY A 124 2.62 -27.65 -0.01
N HIS A 125 1.98 -26.72 -0.72
CA HIS A 125 1.29 -27.01 -1.98
C HIS A 125 2.03 -26.44 -3.21
N GLY A 126 2.01 -27.19 -4.31
CA GLY A 126 2.73 -26.82 -5.54
C GLY A 126 4.24 -27.10 -5.43
N PRO A 127 5.11 -26.29 -6.06
CA PRO A 127 6.55 -26.48 -6.01
C PRO A 127 7.11 -26.39 -4.58
N GLU A 128 8.08 -27.27 -4.29
CA GLU A 128 8.80 -27.32 -3.00
C GLU A 128 9.46 -25.97 -2.66
N ARG A 129 10.15 -25.37 -3.65
CA ARG A 129 10.68 -24.01 -3.57
C ARG A 129 9.86 -23.10 -4.48
N LYS A 130 9.20 -22.10 -3.89
CA LYS A 130 8.41 -21.13 -4.64
C LYS A 130 8.64 -19.70 -4.15
N TYR A 131 8.65 -18.77 -5.09
CA TYR A 131 9.09 -17.39 -4.90
C TYR A 131 8.02 -16.39 -5.29
N LEU A 132 8.08 -15.24 -4.62
CA LEU A 132 7.38 -14.03 -4.99
C LEU A 132 8.41 -12.92 -5.19
N THR A 133 8.58 -12.49 -6.42
CA THR A 133 9.43 -11.35 -6.81
C THR A 133 8.55 -10.15 -7.12
N PHE A 134 9.09 -8.94 -7.00
CA PHE A 134 8.35 -7.74 -7.35
C PHE A 134 9.26 -6.59 -7.77
N GLU A 135 8.67 -5.67 -8.51
CA GLU A 135 9.24 -4.37 -8.81
C GLU A 135 8.72 -3.30 -7.85
N PRO A 136 9.59 -2.45 -7.30
CA PRO A 136 9.17 -1.29 -6.52
C PRO A 136 8.32 -0.31 -7.34
N ASP A 137 7.41 0.37 -6.65
CA ASP A 137 6.57 1.41 -7.23
C ASP A 137 7.40 2.58 -7.80
N GLU A 138 6.94 3.18 -8.90
CA GLU A 138 7.64 4.30 -9.55
C GLU A 138 7.43 5.68 -8.88
N GLY A 139 6.59 5.75 -7.84
CA GLY A 139 6.25 6.95 -7.09
C GLY A 139 7.18 7.27 -5.91
N GLY A 140 6.67 8.07 -4.96
CA GLY A 140 7.38 8.40 -3.72
C GLY A 140 7.33 7.28 -2.68
N TRP A 141 8.08 7.46 -1.59
CA TRP A 141 8.22 6.46 -0.51
C TRP A 141 6.91 5.81 -0.07
N ASN A 142 5.84 6.58 0.15
CA ASN A 142 4.58 6.01 0.65
C ASN A 142 3.86 5.11 -0.37
N ASN A 143 4.05 5.33 -1.67
CA ASN A 143 3.53 4.43 -2.70
C ASN A 143 4.38 3.17 -2.76
N ILE A 144 5.71 3.32 -2.68
CA ILE A 144 6.66 2.20 -2.60
C ILE A 144 6.36 1.31 -1.38
N ARG A 145 6.13 1.91 -0.21
CA ARG A 145 5.76 1.25 1.04
C ARG A 145 4.43 0.51 0.91
N MET A 146 3.42 1.14 0.31
CA MET A 146 2.11 0.53 0.07
C MET A 146 2.21 -0.71 -0.84
N GLY A 147 3.01 -0.63 -1.90
CA GLY A 147 3.32 -1.77 -2.76
C GLY A 147 4.05 -2.88 -2.00
N LEU A 148 5.08 -2.53 -1.22
CA LEU A 148 5.82 -3.47 -0.38
C LEU A 148 4.89 -4.23 0.57
N GLU A 149 4.05 -3.54 1.34
CA GLU A 149 3.11 -4.15 2.29
C GLU A 149 2.18 -5.15 1.60
N THR A 150 1.70 -4.80 0.41
CA THR A 150 0.85 -5.67 -0.39
C THR A 150 1.60 -6.93 -0.82
N VAL A 151 2.84 -6.82 -1.30
CA VAL A 151 3.64 -7.98 -1.69
C VAL A 151 4.03 -8.84 -0.50
N VAL A 152 4.36 -8.24 0.64
CA VAL A 152 4.65 -8.97 1.88
C VAL A 152 3.42 -9.75 2.35
N ALA A 153 2.23 -9.14 2.34
CA ALA A 153 0.98 -9.82 2.68
C ALA A 153 0.66 -10.95 1.71
N LEU A 154 0.91 -10.77 0.40
CA LEU A 154 0.76 -11.82 -0.60
C LEU A 154 1.76 -12.97 -0.39
N ALA A 155 3.03 -12.69 -0.09
CA ALA A 155 4.04 -13.71 0.18
C ALA A 155 3.64 -14.56 1.39
N HIS A 156 3.24 -13.91 2.47
CA HIS A 156 2.74 -14.55 3.69
C HIS A 156 1.49 -15.39 3.41
N ALA A 157 0.49 -14.84 2.72
CA ALA A 157 -0.75 -15.55 2.37
C ALA A 157 -0.51 -16.78 1.47
N MET A 158 0.39 -16.66 0.48
CA MET A 158 0.65 -17.69 -0.52
C MET A 158 1.71 -18.71 -0.10
N GLY A 159 2.33 -18.53 1.07
CA GLY A 159 3.43 -19.39 1.56
C GLY A 159 4.65 -19.36 0.64
N ARG A 160 4.98 -18.20 0.09
CA ARG A 160 6.09 -18.01 -0.87
C ARG A 160 7.28 -17.34 -0.20
N THR A 161 8.49 -17.73 -0.61
CA THR A 161 9.69 -16.97 -0.26
C THR A 161 9.62 -15.60 -0.93
N LEU A 162 9.65 -14.53 -0.15
CA LEU A 162 9.71 -13.16 -0.64
C LEU A 162 11.13 -12.87 -1.16
N VAL A 163 11.23 -12.33 -2.37
CA VAL A 163 12.50 -11.89 -2.95
C VAL A 163 12.51 -10.37 -2.97
N LEU A 164 13.35 -9.76 -2.14
CA LEU A 164 13.51 -8.31 -2.08
C LEU A 164 14.27 -7.82 -3.33
N PRO A 165 13.79 -6.74 -3.97
CA PRO A 165 14.45 -6.17 -5.13
C PRO A 165 15.80 -5.55 -4.76
N PRO A 166 16.68 -5.34 -5.76
CA PRO A 166 17.99 -4.75 -5.53
C PRO A 166 17.95 -3.36 -4.94
N GLU A 167 19.08 -2.93 -4.38
CA GLU A 167 19.27 -1.58 -3.87
C GLU A 167 19.06 -0.53 -4.97
N GLN A 168 18.34 0.54 -4.67
CA GLN A 168 17.97 1.55 -5.65
C GLN A 168 17.83 2.96 -5.06
N GLY A 169 17.99 3.99 -5.89
CA GLY A 169 17.66 5.35 -5.51
C GLY A 169 16.15 5.55 -5.43
N ILE A 170 15.65 6.08 -4.32
CA ILE A 170 14.23 6.34 -4.09
C ILE A 170 13.92 7.82 -4.38
N TYR A 171 12.82 8.09 -5.08
CA TYR A 171 12.37 9.45 -5.38
C TYR A 171 12.20 10.28 -4.09
N LEU A 172 12.71 11.52 -4.08
CA LEU A 172 12.78 12.44 -2.91
C LEU A 172 13.69 11.99 -1.75
N MET A 173 14.40 10.86 -1.88
CA MET A 173 15.36 10.35 -0.88
C MET A 173 16.79 10.41 -1.42
N ARG A 174 17.24 11.63 -1.72
CA ARG A 174 18.56 11.93 -2.28
C ARG A 174 19.20 13.11 -1.59
N LYS A 175 19.00 13.27 -0.27
CA LYS A 175 19.65 14.37 0.45
C LYS A 175 21.16 14.10 0.41
N GLU A 176 21.85 14.88 -0.43
CA GLU A 176 23.29 14.76 -0.64
C GLU A 176 24.02 15.17 0.64
N ASP A 177 24.61 14.17 1.28
CA ASP A 177 25.79 14.36 2.09
C ASP A 177 26.82 13.41 1.47
N SER A 178 27.95 13.94 1.01
CA SER A 178 29.00 13.17 0.31
C SER A 178 29.53 11.95 1.09
N LYS A 179 29.14 11.82 2.36
CA LYS A 179 29.48 10.74 3.29
C LYS A 179 28.33 9.77 3.62
N LYS A 180 27.11 9.95 3.08
CA LYS A 180 25.93 9.13 3.45
C LYS A 180 25.34 8.38 2.24
N LYS A 181 24.78 7.19 2.53
CA LYS A 181 24.14 6.27 1.59
C LYS A 181 22.99 6.96 0.83
N ASN A 182 22.98 6.90 -0.50
CA ASN A 182 22.01 7.55 -1.40
C ASN A 182 21.17 6.56 -2.25
N ARG A 183 21.32 5.27 -1.96
CA ARG A 183 20.59 4.14 -2.53
C ARG A 183 20.13 3.27 -1.37
N PHE A 184 18.99 2.63 -1.50
CA PHE A 184 18.41 1.90 -0.38
C PHE A 184 17.82 0.57 -0.83
N THR A 185 17.89 -0.41 0.07
CA THR A 185 17.07 -1.60 0.08
C THR A 185 15.96 -1.42 1.12
N PHE A 186 14.92 -2.26 1.05
CA PHE A 186 13.87 -2.26 2.06
C PHE A 186 14.38 -2.62 3.48
N ARG A 187 15.53 -3.30 3.58
CA ARG A 187 16.19 -3.59 4.87
C ARG A 187 16.69 -2.33 5.59
N ASP A 188 16.90 -1.23 4.85
CA ASP A 188 17.29 0.06 5.46
C ASP A 188 16.14 0.75 6.20
N PHE A 189 14.92 0.22 6.11
CA PHE A 189 13.71 0.83 6.68
C PHE A 189 12.88 -0.12 7.53
N PHE A 190 12.98 -1.43 7.34
CA PHE A 190 12.18 -2.44 8.05
C PHE A 190 13.05 -3.60 8.57
N HIS A 191 12.62 -4.22 9.67
CA HIS A 191 13.31 -5.31 10.36
C HIS A 191 13.27 -6.68 9.65
N PHE A 192 13.51 -6.74 8.34
CA PHE A 192 13.38 -8.00 7.57
C PHE A 192 14.27 -9.16 8.06
N GLU A 193 15.38 -8.88 8.75
CA GLU A 193 16.22 -9.92 9.37
C GLU A 193 15.58 -10.50 10.64
N SER A 194 14.83 -9.70 11.38
CA SER A 194 14.09 -10.14 12.56
C SER A 194 12.85 -10.93 12.15
N ILE A 195 12.12 -10.49 11.11
CA ILE A 195 10.93 -11.19 10.60
C ILE A 195 11.21 -12.66 10.30
N GLU A 196 12.33 -12.97 9.63
CA GLU A 196 12.69 -14.34 9.27
C GLU A 196 12.96 -15.22 10.49
N LYS A 197 13.47 -14.63 11.58
CA LYS A 197 13.74 -15.35 12.84
C LYS A 197 12.50 -15.53 13.69
N GLU A 198 11.64 -14.52 13.70
CA GLU A 198 10.42 -14.47 14.50
C GLU A 198 9.30 -15.32 13.89
N HIS A 199 9.27 -15.43 12.55
CA HIS A 199 8.12 -15.98 11.84
C HIS A 199 8.54 -17.02 10.76
N PRO A 200 8.56 -18.33 11.09
CA PRO A 200 8.96 -19.38 10.15
C PRO A 200 8.08 -19.46 8.89
N GLY A 201 6.87 -18.89 8.93
CA GLY A 201 5.95 -18.84 7.80
C GLY A 201 6.38 -17.92 6.63
N VAL A 202 7.39 -17.06 6.80
CA VAL A 202 7.86 -16.15 5.72
C VAL A 202 9.39 -16.19 5.63
N LYS A 203 9.89 -16.81 4.57
CA LYS A 203 11.30 -16.73 4.19
C LYS A 203 11.54 -15.52 3.30
N ILE A 204 12.66 -14.82 3.50
CA ILE A 204 12.96 -13.57 2.79
C ILE A 204 14.41 -13.60 2.30
N ILE A 205 14.61 -13.54 0.99
CA ILE A 205 15.94 -13.50 0.37
C ILE A 205 16.11 -12.25 -0.49
N SER A 206 17.35 -11.89 -0.77
CA SER A 206 17.67 -10.86 -1.77
C SER A 206 17.48 -11.38 -3.20
N MET A 207 17.32 -10.45 -4.15
CA MET A 207 17.34 -10.79 -5.57
C MET A 207 18.63 -11.49 -5.98
N GLU A 208 19.78 -11.08 -5.42
CA GLU A 208 21.07 -11.72 -5.68
C GLU A 208 21.05 -13.19 -5.28
N GLU A 209 20.64 -13.51 -4.05
CA GLU A 209 20.48 -14.90 -3.59
C GLU A 209 19.51 -15.71 -4.47
N PHE A 210 18.41 -15.10 -4.90
CA PHE A 210 17.48 -15.76 -5.84
C PHE A 210 18.16 -16.09 -7.17
N LEU A 211 18.90 -15.15 -7.77
CA LEU A 211 19.62 -15.37 -9.02
C LEU A 211 20.69 -16.46 -8.85
N GLU A 212 21.41 -16.46 -7.73
CA GLU A 212 22.42 -17.48 -7.44
C GLU A 212 21.83 -18.86 -7.26
N GLN A 213 20.76 -18.98 -6.49
CA GLN A 213 20.20 -20.26 -6.11
C GLN A 213 19.35 -20.89 -7.21
N GLU A 214 18.65 -20.09 -8.01
CA GLU A 214 17.69 -20.57 -9.00
C GLU A 214 18.14 -20.36 -10.44
N VAL A 215 18.71 -19.20 -10.76
CA VAL A 215 19.03 -18.83 -12.16
C VAL A 215 20.38 -19.40 -12.56
N LYS A 216 21.46 -19.09 -11.82
CA LYS A 216 22.82 -19.57 -12.12
C LYS A 216 22.91 -21.11 -12.08
N THR A 217 22.12 -21.78 -11.24
CA THR A 217 22.05 -23.25 -11.15
C THR A 217 21.18 -23.93 -12.22
N GLY A 218 20.53 -23.15 -13.11
CA GLY A 218 19.64 -23.67 -14.15
C GLY A 218 18.33 -24.27 -13.63
N GLN A 219 17.94 -23.96 -12.39
CA GLN A 219 16.70 -24.42 -11.76
C GLN A 219 15.50 -23.55 -12.12
N PHE A 220 15.72 -22.33 -12.60
CA PHE A 220 14.68 -21.47 -13.15
C PHE A 220 14.42 -21.87 -14.59
N LYS A 221 13.30 -22.56 -14.83
CA LYS A 221 12.99 -23.25 -16.07
C LYS A 221 11.70 -22.74 -16.72
N ASP A 222 11.66 -22.76 -18.04
CA ASP A 222 10.45 -22.48 -18.82
C ASP A 222 9.43 -23.63 -18.76
N GLU A 223 8.34 -23.52 -19.50
CA GLU A 223 7.28 -24.54 -19.56
C GLU A 223 7.72 -25.86 -20.22
N TYR A 224 8.85 -25.86 -20.95
CA TYR A 224 9.46 -27.04 -21.56
C TYR A 224 10.59 -27.63 -20.71
N GLY A 225 10.83 -27.08 -19.52
CA GLY A 225 11.87 -27.52 -18.60
C GLY A 225 13.28 -27.03 -18.95
N GLN A 226 13.42 -26.09 -19.90
CA GLN A 226 14.71 -25.51 -20.28
C GLN A 226 15.11 -24.39 -19.31
N PRO A 227 16.38 -24.34 -18.86
CA PRO A 227 16.87 -23.23 -18.05
C PRO A 227 16.69 -21.87 -18.74
N MET A 228 16.21 -20.88 -17.99
CA MET A 228 16.06 -19.50 -18.42
C MET A 228 17.10 -18.62 -17.74
N TYR A 229 17.82 -17.84 -18.54
CA TYR A 229 18.81 -16.87 -18.08
C TYR A 229 18.40 -15.47 -18.52
N PRO A 230 18.74 -14.42 -17.74
CA PRO A 230 18.58 -13.06 -18.19
C PRO A 230 19.44 -12.81 -19.45
N PRO A 231 19.10 -11.79 -20.27
CA PRO A 231 19.91 -11.43 -21.43
C PRO A 231 21.37 -11.18 -21.04
N ASP A 232 22.32 -11.53 -21.92
CA ASP A 232 23.77 -11.33 -21.69
C ASP A 232 24.15 -9.85 -21.44
N THR A 233 23.28 -8.92 -21.82
CA THR A 233 23.40 -7.48 -21.55
C THR A 233 23.13 -7.10 -20.09
N VAL A 234 22.50 -8.00 -19.32
CA VAL A 234 22.20 -7.79 -17.91
C VAL A 234 23.36 -8.34 -17.07
N ASP A 235 24.11 -7.43 -16.45
CA ASP A 235 25.11 -7.81 -15.46
C ASP A 235 24.42 -8.25 -14.16
N THR A 236 24.45 -9.56 -13.90
CA THR A 236 23.89 -10.15 -12.67
C THR A 236 24.89 -10.19 -11.51
N SER A 237 26.15 -9.78 -11.73
CA SER A 237 27.19 -9.70 -10.70
C SER A 237 27.10 -8.40 -9.89
N THR A 238 26.53 -7.35 -10.46
CA THR A 238 26.16 -6.13 -9.74
C THR A 238 24.76 -5.70 -10.16
N LEU A 239 23.74 -5.94 -9.35
CA LEU A 239 22.39 -5.40 -9.56
C LEU A 239 22.30 -3.90 -9.18
N ASP A 240 23.46 -3.27 -9.05
CA ASP A 240 23.63 -1.92 -8.56
C ASP A 240 23.12 -0.89 -9.58
N GLY A 241 22.14 -0.09 -9.18
CA GLY A 241 21.66 1.03 -10.00
C GLY A 241 20.63 0.64 -11.06
N HIS A 242 19.84 -0.40 -10.82
CA HIS A 242 18.66 -0.73 -11.63
C HIS A 242 17.28 -0.22 -11.11
N PRO A 243 17.11 1.03 -10.57
CA PRO A 243 15.77 1.56 -10.28
C PRO A 243 14.92 1.88 -11.52
N ARG A 244 15.53 2.10 -12.70
CA ARG A 244 14.83 2.56 -13.92
C ARG A 244 15.43 2.08 -15.25
N ASN A 245 16.73 1.77 -15.31
CA ASN A 245 17.40 1.32 -16.55
C ASN A 245 17.41 -0.21 -16.73
N GLY A 246 17.05 -0.99 -15.70
CA GLY A 246 16.91 -2.45 -15.76
C GLY A 246 15.64 -2.93 -16.48
N ARG A 247 15.14 -2.17 -17.47
CA ARG A 247 13.95 -2.58 -18.26
C ARG A 247 14.14 -3.98 -18.81
N GLU A 248 15.32 -4.31 -19.33
CA GLU A 248 15.60 -5.63 -19.88
C GLU A 248 15.53 -6.74 -18.82
N PHE A 249 16.14 -6.54 -17.65
CA PHE A 249 16.05 -7.48 -16.54
C PHE A 249 14.62 -7.70 -16.08
N TRP A 250 13.88 -6.61 -15.83
CA TRP A 250 12.50 -6.69 -15.37
C TRP A 250 11.57 -7.28 -16.44
N HIS A 251 11.76 -6.92 -17.72
CA HIS A 251 11.00 -7.51 -18.83
C HIS A 251 11.27 -9.00 -18.98
N TRP A 252 12.54 -9.42 -18.82
CA TRP A 252 12.89 -10.82 -18.77
C TRP A 252 12.19 -11.52 -17.61
N LEU A 253 12.28 -10.98 -16.38
CA LEU A 253 11.69 -11.62 -15.20
C LEU A 253 10.16 -11.73 -15.30
N ARG A 254 9.50 -10.70 -15.84
CA ARG A 254 8.06 -10.72 -16.17
C ARG A 254 7.71 -11.85 -17.15
N LYS A 255 8.53 -12.06 -18.20
CA LYS A 255 8.32 -13.10 -19.21
C LYS A 255 8.63 -14.50 -18.67
N ALA A 256 9.66 -14.61 -17.84
CA ALA A 256 10.17 -15.86 -17.29
C ALA A 256 9.31 -16.38 -16.11
N SER A 257 8.53 -15.50 -15.48
CA SER A 257 7.71 -15.82 -14.31
C SER A 257 6.21 -15.85 -14.64
N LYS A 258 5.40 -16.35 -13.71
CA LYS A 258 3.94 -16.11 -13.78
C LYS A 258 3.65 -14.72 -13.21
N ALA A 259 3.49 -13.75 -14.11
CA ALA A 259 3.18 -12.37 -13.76
C ALA A 259 1.66 -12.08 -13.91
N PRO A 260 0.88 -12.02 -12.83
CA PRO A 260 -0.54 -11.68 -12.92
C PRO A 260 -0.74 -10.20 -13.29
N VAL A 261 -1.71 -9.93 -14.16
CA VAL A 261 -2.20 -8.57 -14.43
C VAL A 261 -3.45 -8.34 -13.59
N TRP A 262 -3.27 -8.23 -12.26
CA TRP A 262 -4.37 -7.99 -11.33
C TRP A 262 -4.54 -6.48 -11.10
N ASN A 263 -5.63 -5.93 -11.62
CA ASN A 263 -5.96 -4.52 -11.48
C ASN A 263 -6.81 -4.30 -10.22
N PHE A 264 -6.28 -3.57 -9.25
CA PHE A 264 -6.95 -3.32 -7.97
C PHE A 264 -8.24 -2.51 -8.08
N ASP A 265 -8.44 -1.76 -9.17
CA ASP A 265 -9.69 -1.03 -9.44
C ASP A 265 -10.77 -1.92 -10.09
N GLU A 266 -10.41 -3.10 -10.59
CA GLU A 266 -11.33 -4.03 -11.26
C GLU A 266 -11.69 -5.24 -10.39
N CYS A 267 -10.74 -5.70 -9.57
CA CYS A 267 -10.90 -6.93 -8.80
C CYS A 267 -10.33 -6.87 -7.37
N VAL A 268 -10.84 -7.75 -6.52
CA VAL A 268 -10.24 -8.11 -5.22
C VAL A 268 -9.41 -9.37 -5.41
N VAL A 269 -8.20 -9.47 -4.86
CA VAL A 269 -7.43 -10.72 -4.86
C VAL A 269 -8.06 -11.72 -3.90
N GLY A 270 -8.63 -12.79 -4.44
CA GLY A 270 -9.22 -13.86 -3.63
C GLY A 270 -8.19 -14.92 -3.27
N ILE A 271 -7.93 -15.07 -1.97
CA ILE A 271 -7.11 -16.12 -1.37
C ILE A 271 -8.05 -17.20 -0.80
N PRO A 272 -8.06 -18.43 -1.37
CA PRO A 272 -8.85 -19.53 -0.83
C PRO A 272 -8.35 -19.96 0.56
N ALA A 273 -9.22 -20.55 1.37
CA ALA A 273 -8.89 -20.99 2.72
C ALA A 273 -7.89 -22.16 2.72
N GLN A 274 -7.92 -22.99 1.68
CA GLN A 274 -7.08 -24.17 1.49
C GLN A 274 -6.74 -24.34 0.00
N PRO A 275 -5.57 -24.92 -0.34
CA PRO A 275 -5.23 -25.25 -1.72
C PRO A 275 -6.10 -26.37 -2.29
N GLY A 276 -6.05 -26.54 -3.62
CA GLY A 276 -6.64 -27.70 -4.30
C GLY A 276 -7.77 -27.37 -5.29
N PRO A 277 -8.38 -28.41 -5.87
CA PRO A 277 -9.36 -28.25 -6.94
C PRO A 277 -10.64 -27.57 -6.46
N GLY A 278 -11.25 -26.76 -7.33
CA GLY A 278 -12.54 -26.11 -7.08
C GLY A 278 -12.46 -24.84 -6.20
N THR A 279 -11.26 -24.43 -5.77
CA THR A 279 -11.05 -23.16 -5.07
C THR A 279 -11.51 -21.97 -5.91
N GLU A 280 -11.26 -22.01 -7.22
CA GLU A 280 -11.71 -21.00 -8.17
C GLU A 280 -13.23 -20.88 -8.22
N LYS A 281 -13.91 -22.03 -8.25
CA LYS A 281 -15.38 -22.08 -8.27
C LYS A 281 -15.94 -21.51 -6.97
N ARG A 282 -15.40 -21.89 -5.80
CA ARG A 282 -15.90 -21.38 -4.51
C ARG A 282 -15.75 -19.88 -4.36
N LEU A 283 -14.59 -19.32 -4.75
CA LEU A 283 -14.39 -17.87 -4.73
C LEU A 283 -15.31 -17.14 -5.71
N HIS A 284 -15.53 -17.73 -6.89
CA HIS A 284 -16.49 -17.19 -7.85
C HIS A 284 -17.93 -17.24 -7.32
N ASP A 285 -18.38 -18.38 -6.76
CA ASP A 285 -19.70 -18.51 -6.15
C ASP A 285 -19.88 -17.50 -4.99
N THR A 286 -18.84 -17.30 -4.17
CA THR A 286 -18.81 -16.29 -3.10
C THR A 286 -18.99 -14.87 -3.64
N PHE A 287 -18.34 -14.56 -4.77
CA PHE A 287 -18.48 -13.29 -5.46
C PHE A 287 -19.90 -13.09 -6.00
N GLU A 288 -20.46 -14.08 -6.69
CA GLU A 288 -21.83 -14.02 -7.20
C GLU A 288 -22.84 -13.82 -6.06
N GLU A 289 -22.66 -14.52 -4.94
CA GLU A 289 -23.48 -14.32 -3.75
C GLU A 289 -23.35 -12.89 -3.19
N ALA A 290 -22.13 -12.37 -3.08
CA ALA A 290 -21.87 -10.99 -2.63
C ALA A 290 -22.56 -9.95 -3.53
N VAL A 291 -22.57 -10.17 -4.84
CA VAL A 291 -23.19 -9.28 -5.84
C VAL A 291 -24.72 -9.38 -5.83
N ILE A 292 -25.28 -10.59 -5.82
CA ILE A 292 -26.74 -10.83 -5.80
C ILE A 292 -27.39 -10.13 -4.62
N ARG A 293 -26.70 -10.13 -3.48
CA ARG A 293 -27.19 -9.47 -2.27
C ARG A 293 -27.17 -7.93 -2.35
N LYS A 294 -26.85 -7.33 -3.51
CA LYS A 294 -26.90 -5.88 -3.85
C LYS A 294 -26.17 -4.96 -2.86
N PHE A 295 -25.09 -5.46 -2.26
CA PHE A 295 -24.33 -4.76 -1.23
C PHE A 295 -23.26 -3.77 -1.75
N ARG A 296 -23.27 -3.44 -3.05
CA ARG A 296 -22.25 -2.56 -3.64
C ARG A 296 -22.34 -1.08 -3.20
N ASN A 297 -23.31 -0.70 -2.38
CA ASN A 297 -23.44 0.68 -1.89
C ASN A 297 -22.62 0.87 -0.59
N PRO A 298 -21.48 1.57 -0.62
CA PRO A 298 -20.63 1.79 0.56
C PRO A 298 -21.37 2.50 1.70
N ALA A 299 -22.39 3.31 1.40
CA ALA A 299 -23.17 4.02 2.40
C ALA A 299 -23.89 3.09 3.40
N LYS A 300 -24.18 1.83 3.00
CA LYS A 300 -24.82 0.83 3.87
C LYS A 300 -23.93 0.38 5.03
N TYR A 301 -22.62 0.48 4.84
CA TYR A 301 -21.62 0.08 5.83
C TYR A 301 -21.19 1.23 6.72
N ARG A 302 -21.69 2.45 6.49
CA ARG A 302 -21.36 3.60 7.35
C ARG A 302 -21.77 3.31 8.79
N ASP A 303 -20.79 3.28 9.68
CA ASP A 303 -20.96 2.92 11.10
C ASP A 303 -21.70 1.58 11.32
N ASN A 304 -21.67 0.71 10.32
CA ASN A 304 -22.33 -0.59 10.30
C ASN A 304 -21.45 -1.63 9.56
N PRO A 305 -20.23 -1.88 10.06
CA PRO A 305 -19.28 -2.80 9.44
C PRO A 305 -19.78 -4.24 9.48
N THR A 306 -19.30 -5.07 8.56
CA THR A 306 -19.49 -6.52 8.70
C THR A 306 -18.63 -7.02 9.87
N GLN A 307 -19.16 -7.97 10.65
CA GLN A 307 -18.36 -8.67 11.65
C GLN A 307 -17.22 -9.44 10.97
N VAL A 308 -16.02 -9.41 11.56
CA VAL A 308 -14.82 -10.00 10.95
C VAL A 308 -14.94 -11.52 10.80
N ASN A 309 -15.68 -12.18 11.69
CA ASN A 309 -15.94 -13.63 11.66
C ASN A 309 -17.19 -14.03 10.84
N SER A 310 -17.76 -13.09 10.07
CA SER A 310 -18.94 -13.35 9.23
C SER A 310 -18.61 -14.23 8.02
N ILE A 311 -19.66 -14.71 7.36
CA ILE A 311 -19.53 -15.54 6.16
C ILE A 311 -18.79 -14.79 5.04
N PRO A 312 -18.03 -15.50 4.19
CA PRO A 312 -17.18 -14.89 3.16
C PRO A 312 -17.91 -13.90 2.25
N ALA A 313 -19.13 -14.22 1.81
CA ALA A 313 -19.90 -13.37 0.90
C ALA A 313 -20.25 -11.99 1.50
N LEU A 314 -20.51 -11.90 2.81
CA LEU A 314 -20.81 -10.62 3.47
C LEU A 314 -19.56 -9.75 3.62
N ARG A 315 -18.43 -10.35 3.99
CA ARG A 315 -17.13 -9.66 4.07
C ARG A 315 -16.67 -9.19 2.70
N LEU A 316 -16.78 -10.04 1.68
CA LEU A 316 -16.43 -9.67 0.30
C LEU A 316 -17.29 -8.52 -0.20
N ALA A 317 -18.61 -8.59 0.03
CA ALA A 317 -19.56 -7.55 -0.35
C ALA A 317 -19.18 -6.15 0.16
N GLU A 318 -18.75 -6.05 1.41
CA GLU A 318 -18.26 -4.80 2.02
C GLU A 318 -16.99 -4.27 1.34
N MET A 319 -16.13 -5.16 0.90
CA MET A 319 -14.86 -4.80 0.29
C MET A 319 -14.98 -4.40 -1.19
N LEU A 320 -16.04 -4.81 -1.90
CA LEU A 320 -16.07 -4.72 -3.36
C LEU A 320 -15.84 -3.31 -3.90
N ALA A 321 -16.34 -2.25 -3.25
CA ALA A 321 -16.10 -0.86 -3.69
C ALA A 321 -16.36 -0.65 -5.20
N TYR A 322 -17.47 -1.21 -5.71
CA TYR A 322 -17.85 -1.25 -7.13
C TYR A 322 -17.02 -2.14 -8.08
N ARG A 323 -15.97 -2.82 -7.59
CA ARG A 323 -15.21 -3.81 -8.37
C ARG A 323 -16.10 -4.93 -8.89
N THR A 324 -15.76 -5.42 -10.07
CA THR A 324 -16.61 -6.31 -10.87
C THR A 324 -16.13 -7.75 -10.90
N GLY A 325 -15.05 -8.08 -10.18
CA GLY A 325 -14.59 -9.46 -10.09
C GLY A 325 -13.67 -9.77 -8.91
N VAL A 326 -13.19 -11.01 -8.91
CA VAL A 326 -12.17 -11.52 -8.00
C VAL A 326 -10.98 -11.99 -8.83
N CYS A 327 -9.80 -11.45 -8.55
CA CYS A 327 -8.53 -11.92 -9.08
C CYS A 327 -8.08 -13.14 -8.28
N GLN A 328 -8.31 -14.32 -8.85
CA GLN A 328 -8.18 -15.56 -8.10
C GLN A 328 -6.73 -16.02 -8.03
N TYR A 329 -6.27 -16.37 -6.82
CA TYR A 329 -5.08 -17.19 -6.65
C TYR A 329 -5.37 -18.65 -7.05
N SER A 330 -5.57 -18.86 -8.35
CA SER A 330 -5.99 -20.12 -8.96
C SER A 330 -4.91 -21.20 -8.96
N ASN A 331 -5.26 -22.44 -9.32
CA ASN A 331 -4.35 -23.57 -9.46
C ASN A 331 -3.14 -23.24 -10.37
N LYS A 332 -3.33 -22.39 -11.39
CA LYS A 332 -2.25 -21.88 -12.25
C LYS A 332 -1.18 -21.14 -11.45
N PHE A 333 -1.60 -20.26 -10.53
CA PHE A 333 -0.68 -19.47 -9.70
C PHE A 333 -0.18 -20.27 -8.50
N GLN A 334 -1.02 -21.11 -7.90
CA GLN A 334 -0.62 -22.02 -6.82
C GLN A 334 0.56 -22.93 -7.24
N ASN A 335 0.54 -23.44 -8.48
CA ASN A 335 1.61 -24.29 -9.01
C ASN A 335 2.78 -23.52 -9.65
N ALA A 336 2.77 -22.19 -9.64
CA ALA A 336 3.85 -21.39 -10.22
C ALA A 336 5.08 -21.42 -9.31
N LYS A 337 6.24 -21.79 -9.86
CA LYS A 337 7.52 -21.71 -9.14
C LYS A 337 7.88 -20.27 -8.78
N VAL A 338 7.78 -19.35 -9.73
CA VAL A 338 8.03 -17.91 -9.52
C VAL A 338 6.80 -17.12 -9.93
N MET A 339 6.30 -16.31 -9.01
CA MET A 339 5.35 -15.24 -9.31
C MET A 339 6.07 -13.90 -9.29
N HIS A 340 5.67 -13.00 -10.18
CA HIS A 340 6.28 -11.69 -10.32
C HIS A 340 5.23 -10.59 -10.38
N PHE A 341 5.35 -9.56 -9.53
CA PHE A 341 4.46 -8.39 -9.54
C PHE A 341 5.15 -7.14 -10.08
N MET A 342 4.47 -6.46 -11.00
CA MET A 342 4.97 -5.25 -11.66
C MET A 342 4.73 -4.00 -10.79
N GLY A 343 5.68 -3.06 -10.86
CA GLY A 343 5.66 -1.81 -10.09
C GLY A 343 5.29 -0.58 -10.91
N ASP A 344 5.11 -0.74 -12.23
CA ASP A 344 4.85 0.36 -13.17
C ASP A 344 3.37 0.48 -13.54
N ASN A 345 2.92 1.72 -13.80
CA ASN A 345 1.55 1.98 -14.26
C ASN A 345 1.25 1.37 -15.64
N ALA A 346 2.22 1.29 -16.55
CA ALA A 346 1.98 0.87 -17.93
C ALA A 346 1.56 -0.60 -18.05
N SER A 347 1.92 -1.43 -17.07
CA SER A 347 1.51 -2.83 -16.95
C SER A 347 0.04 -3.02 -16.61
N GLY A 348 -0.63 -2.01 -16.03
CA GLY A 348 -1.98 -2.14 -15.47
C GLY A 348 -2.08 -2.99 -14.20
N ALA A 349 -0.96 -3.44 -13.63
CA ALA A 349 -0.90 -4.31 -12.45
C ALA A 349 -0.15 -3.68 -11.26
N ARG A 350 0.06 -2.37 -11.31
CA ARG A 350 0.75 -1.61 -10.26
C ARG A 350 0.07 -1.81 -8.92
N LEU A 351 0.84 -2.12 -7.88
CA LEU A 351 0.35 -2.31 -6.52
C LEU A 351 0.19 -1.01 -5.72
N LEU A 352 -0.43 0.00 -6.34
CA LEU A 352 -0.81 1.24 -5.65
C LEU A 352 -2.15 1.03 -4.95
N VAL A 353 -2.17 0.21 -3.90
CA VAL A 353 -3.38 -0.11 -3.13
C VAL A 353 -3.02 -0.59 -1.74
N HIS A 354 -3.86 -0.30 -0.74
CA HIS A 354 -3.68 -0.84 0.61
C HIS A 354 -3.88 -2.36 0.60
N PHE A 355 -2.98 -3.12 1.22
CA PHE A 355 -3.02 -4.60 1.20
C PHE A 355 -4.37 -5.15 1.68
N TYR A 356 -4.93 -4.62 2.78
CA TYR A 356 -6.23 -5.04 3.32
C TYR A 356 -7.41 -4.67 2.42
N ALA A 357 -7.22 -3.74 1.48
CA ALA A 357 -8.24 -3.32 0.52
C ALA A 357 -8.17 -4.13 -0.77
N PHE A 358 -7.04 -4.80 -1.03
CA PHE A 358 -6.82 -5.59 -2.23
C PHE A 358 -6.93 -7.09 -1.97
N LEU A 359 -6.46 -7.58 -0.84
CA LEU A 359 -6.50 -9.01 -0.49
C LEU A 359 -7.80 -9.34 0.25
N PHE A 360 -8.49 -10.37 -0.19
CA PHE A 360 -9.62 -10.99 0.48
C PHE A 360 -9.33 -12.45 0.76
N PHE A 361 -9.51 -12.87 2.01
CA PHE A 361 -9.33 -14.26 2.43
C PHE A 361 -10.70 -14.93 2.64
N GLU A 362 -10.86 -16.12 2.05
CA GLU A 362 -12.04 -16.98 2.26
C GLU A 362 -12.18 -17.33 3.75
N ASP A 363 -11.07 -17.58 4.45
CA ASP A 363 -11.01 -17.75 5.89
C ASP A 363 -10.71 -16.41 6.59
N TRP A 364 -11.58 -16.00 7.52
CA TRP A 364 -11.41 -14.74 8.24
C TRP A 364 -10.23 -14.76 9.22
N LYS A 365 -9.83 -15.92 9.74
CA LYS A 365 -8.66 -16.00 10.64
C LYS A 365 -7.39 -15.67 9.87
N GLN A 366 -7.27 -16.17 8.64
CA GLN A 366 -6.15 -15.86 7.76
C GLN A 366 -6.10 -14.36 7.41
N ASP A 367 -7.27 -13.71 7.24
CA ASP A 367 -7.35 -12.25 7.05
C ASP A 367 -6.78 -11.49 8.25
N LEU A 368 -7.20 -11.83 9.46
CA LEU A 368 -6.72 -11.15 10.67
C LEU A 368 -5.23 -11.40 10.92
N ILE A 369 -4.75 -12.64 10.78
CA ILE A 369 -3.32 -12.96 10.91
C ILE A 369 -2.50 -12.19 9.88
N ALA A 370 -2.94 -12.08 8.62
CA ALA A 370 -2.22 -11.31 7.61
C ALA A 370 -2.17 -9.80 7.94
N LYS A 371 -3.26 -9.23 8.48
CA LYS A 371 -3.29 -7.84 8.95
C LYS A 371 -2.37 -7.61 10.15
N ARG A 372 -2.38 -8.51 11.13
CA ARG A 372 -1.50 -8.47 12.31
C ARG A 372 -0.04 -8.65 11.90
N PHE A 373 0.25 -9.54 10.96
CA PHE A 373 1.60 -9.70 10.43
C PHE A 373 2.18 -8.37 9.90
N ILE A 374 1.40 -7.62 9.11
CA ILE A 374 1.82 -6.30 8.62
C ILE A 374 1.93 -5.27 9.75
N ARG A 375 1.00 -5.27 10.71
CA ARG A 375 1.05 -4.38 11.87
C ARG A 375 2.31 -4.64 12.72
N ASP A 376 2.57 -5.90 13.03
CA ASP A 376 3.48 -6.27 14.11
C ASP A 376 4.93 -6.44 13.65
N HIS A 377 5.14 -6.92 12.41
CA HIS A 377 6.46 -7.25 11.90
C HIS A 377 6.98 -6.25 10.86
N LEU A 378 6.11 -5.65 10.04
CA LEU A 378 6.52 -4.69 9.00
C LEU A 378 6.54 -3.24 9.52
N ARG A 379 7.22 -3.04 10.65
CA ARG A 379 7.41 -1.74 11.30
C ARG A 379 8.74 -1.09 10.90
N TYR A 380 8.79 0.24 10.98
CA TYR A 380 10.05 0.95 10.76
C TYR A 380 11.12 0.50 11.77
N ILE A 381 12.39 0.53 11.33
CA ILE A 381 13.53 0.17 12.18
C ILE A 381 13.63 1.04 13.43
N ASP A 382 14.21 0.48 14.49
CA ASP A 382 14.38 1.16 15.78
C ASP A 382 15.06 2.53 15.68
N GLU A 383 16.03 2.74 14.76
CA GLU A 383 16.63 4.07 14.55
C GLU A 383 15.57 5.15 14.24
N ILE A 384 14.62 4.81 13.37
CA ILE A 384 13.53 5.71 12.95
C ILE A 384 12.54 5.88 14.11
N GLN A 385 12.14 4.78 14.76
CA GLN A 385 11.19 4.80 15.86
C GLN A 385 11.71 5.60 17.05
N CYS A 386 12.96 5.39 17.44
CA CYS A 386 13.62 6.08 18.55
C CYS A 386 13.89 7.56 18.22
N GLY A 387 14.26 7.87 16.98
CA GLY A 387 14.33 9.26 16.51
C GLY A 387 13.01 9.99 16.69
N ALA A 388 11.90 9.37 16.28
CA ALA A 388 10.56 9.93 16.48
C ALA A 388 10.19 10.01 17.96
N ALA A 389 10.54 9.00 18.77
CA ALA A 389 10.28 8.98 20.22
C ALA A 389 10.93 10.18 20.94
N ARG A 390 12.15 10.55 20.56
CA ARG A 390 12.82 11.75 21.12
C ARG A 390 12.10 13.04 20.77
N VAL A 391 11.71 13.20 19.50
CA VAL A 391 10.94 14.37 19.06
C VAL A 391 9.59 14.46 19.77
N VAL A 392 8.87 13.32 19.89
CA VAL A 392 7.60 13.27 20.64
C VAL A 392 7.84 13.66 22.11
N ASN A 393 8.87 13.12 22.77
CA ASN A 393 9.20 13.47 24.14
C ASN A 393 9.48 14.97 24.31
N ALA A 394 10.25 15.57 23.40
CA ALA A 394 10.52 17.00 23.38
C ALA A 394 9.23 17.82 23.20
N LEU A 395 8.37 17.43 22.25
CA LEU A 395 7.04 18.05 22.05
C LEU A 395 6.14 17.94 23.28
N ARG A 396 6.13 16.79 23.98
CA ARG A 396 5.39 16.62 25.24
C ARG A 396 5.86 17.62 26.30
N LYS A 397 7.17 17.84 26.41
CA LYS A 397 7.74 18.83 27.34
C LYS A 397 7.34 20.26 26.94
N ILE A 398 7.55 20.61 25.67
CA ILE A 398 7.18 21.92 25.13
C ILE A 398 5.70 22.20 25.34
N SER A 399 4.83 21.20 25.15
CA SER A 399 3.40 21.42 25.33
C SER A 399 3.00 21.68 26.79
N ARG A 400 3.69 21.03 27.75
CA ARG A 400 3.57 21.39 29.17
C ARG A 400 4.03 22.81 29.45
N ASP A 401 5.15 23.22 28.84
CA ASP A 401 5.67 24.58 28.97
C ASP A 401 4.69 25.63 28.36
N ASN A 402 3.93 25.25 27.31
CA ASN A 402 2.87 26.05 26.70
C ASN A 402 1.51 25.96 27.44
N GLY A 403 1.45 25.25 28.57
CA GLY A 403 0.27 25.24 29.46
C GLY A 403 -0.65 24.02 29.35
N ASP A 404 -0.32 22.99 28.55
CA ASP A 404 -1.07 21.73 28.54
C ASP A 404 -0.51 20.75 29.60
N PRO A 405 -1.21 20.49 30.73
CA PRO A 405 -0.65 19.71 31.83
C PRO A 405 -0.36 18.24 31.46
N ASN A 406 -1.02 17.71 30.43
CA ASN A 406 -0.85 16.35 29.95
C ASN A 406 0.26 16.25 28.89
N GLY A 407 0.81 17.39 28.44
CA GLY A 407 1.75 17.45 27.33
C GLY A 407 1.10 17.09 25.99
N GLU A 408 -0.20 17.29 25.83
CA GLU A 408 -0.88 17.01 24.57
C GLU A 408 -0.52 18.03 23.49
N TYR A 409 -0.27 17.57 22.28
CA TYR A 409 -0.10 18.45 21.12
C TYR A 409 -1.02 17.97 19.99
N ASN A 410 -1.41 18.86 19.10
CA ASN A 410 -2.14 18.52 17.87
C ASN A 410 -1.18 18.45 16.69
N SER A 411 -1.61 17.91 15.57
CA SER A 411 -0.72 17.77 14.42
C SER A 411 -1.43 18.00 13.09
N PHE A 412 -0.68 18.52 12.12
CA PHE A 412 -1.09 18.58 10.73
C PHE A 412 -0.11 17.86 9.83
N HIS A 413 -0.63 17.30 8.74
CA HIS A 413 0.15 17.07 7.53
C HIS A 413 -0.32 18.00 6.40
N ILE A 414 0.48 19.01 6.07
CA ILE A 414 0.18 20.00 5.03
C ILE A 414 1.03 19.71 3.81
N ARG A 415 0.40 19.26 2.70
CA ARG A 415 1.07 18.82 1.47
C ARG A 415 0.87 19.84 0.36
N ARG A 416 1.96 20.47 -0.11
CA ARG A 416 1.90 21.54 -1.12
C ARG A 416 2.77 21.29 -2.35
N GLY A 417 4.04 20.91 -2.19
CA GLY A 417 5.12 20.92 -3.18
C GLY A 417 4.80 20.39 -4.59
N ASP A 418 5.22 19.17 -4.93
CA ASP A 418 4.97 18.53 -6.24
C ASP A 418 3.59 17.85 -6.34
N PHE A 419 2.71 18.05 -5.37
CA PHE A 419 1.47 17.29 -5.24
C PHE A 419 0.51 17.48 -6.42
N GLN A 420 0.15 16.40 -7.12
CA GLN A 420 -0.62 16.45 -8.36
C GLN A 420 -2.05 17.01 -8.21
N TYR A 421 -2.64 16.93 -7.01
CA TYR A 421 -4.00 17.42 -6.72
C TYR A 421 -3.99 18.89 -6.32
N LYS A 422 -3.97 19.79 -7.30
CA LYS A 422 -3.87 21.24 -7.08
C LYS A 422 -4.98 21.79 -6.17
N ASP A 423 -6.18 21.22 -6.22
CA ASP A 423 -7.33 21.65 -5.40
C ASP A 423 -7.14 21.44 -3.89
N THR A 424 -6.12 20.64 -3.50
CA THR A 424 -5.75 20.46 -2.09
C THR A 424 -4.72 21.46 -1.60
N ARG A 425 -4.10 22.23 -2.50
CA ARG A 425 -3.12 23.28 -2.18
C ARG A 425 -3.86 24.57 -1.86
N VAL A 426 -4.40 24.64 -0.65
CA VAL A 426 -5.15 25.79 -0.16
C VAL A 426 -4.28 26.71 0.72
N GLU A 427 -4.70 27.97 0.86
CA GLU A 427 -4.05 28.93 1.74
C GLU A 427 -4.20 28.55 3.22
N ALA A 428 -3.25 28.98 4.07
CA ALA A 428 -3.23 28.60 5.48
C ALA A 428 -4.45 29.12 6.26
N GLU A 429 -5.01 30.28 5.89
CA GLU A 429 -6.27 30.81 6.43
C GLU A 429 -7.44 29.86 6.19
N VAL A 430 -7.46 29.19 5.03
CA VAL A 430 -8.49 28.21 4.71
C VAL A 430 -8.32 26.96 5.56
N ILE A 431 -7.07 26.51 5.76
CA ILE A 431 -6.76 25.39 6.66
C ILE A 431 -7.21 25.72 8.08
N TYR A 432 -6.84 26.88 8.61
CA TYR A 432 -7.27 27.36 9.93
C TYR A 432 -8.80 27.39 10.02
N LYS A 433 -9.48 28.07 9.08
CA LYS A 433 -10.94 28.20 9.10
C LYS A 433 -11.66 26.85 9.12
N ASN A 434 -11.14 25.85 8.41
CA ASN A 434 -11.75 24.52 8.35
C ASN A 434 -11.51 23.71 9.64
N MET A 435 -10.41 23.96 10.34
CA MET A 435 -9.96 23.16 11.48
C MET A 435 -10.08 23.83 12.86
N ARG A 436 -10.31 25.14 12.93
CA ARG A 436 -10.33 25.93 14.17
C ARG A 436 -11.32 25.45 15.24
N ASN A 437 -12.36 24.71 14.86
CA ASN A 437 -13.33 24.17 15.81
C ASN A 437 -12.90 22.83 16.43
N GLU A 438 -11.85 22.18 15.90
CA GLU A 438 -11.37 20.87 16.38
C GLU A 438 -10.08 21.01 17.21
N LEU A 439 -9.39 22.14 17.09
CA LEU A 439 -8.17 22.46 17.83
C LEU A 439 -8.44 23.58 18.81
N VAL A 440 -7.74 23.55 19.94
CA VAL A 440 -7.83 24.60 20.96
C VAL A 440 -6.86 25.73 20.60
N GLU A 441 -7.32 26.97 20.65
CA GLU A 441 -6.47 28.17 20.51
C GLU A 441 -5.29 28.12 21.49
N ASN A 442 -4.13 28.63 21.08
CA ASN A 442 -2.85 28.56 21.78
C ASN A 442 -2.34 27.13 22.09
N SER A 443 -2.89 26.08 21.47
CA SER A 443 -2.32 24.73 21.63
C SER A 443 -1.00 24.56 20.88
N THR A 444 -0.16 23.64 21.36
CA THR A 444 1.04 23.18 20.66
C THR A 444 0.65 22.35 19.45
N VAL A 445 1.22 22.66 18.28
CA VAL A 445 0.90 22.00 17.01
C VAL A 445 2.17 21.60 16.28
N PHE A 446 2.31 20.31 15.97
CA PHE A 446 3.36 19.80 15.09
C PHE A 446 2.91 19.81 13.63
N ILE A 447 3.73 20.34 12.73
CA ILE A 447 3.45 20.43 11.30
C ILE A 447 4.42 19.54 10.50
N ALA A 448 3.91 18.44 9.97
CA ALA A 448 4.57 17.67 8.92
C ALA A 448 4.27 18.32 7.56
N THR A 449 5.30 18.76 6.83
CA THR A 449 5.08 19.46 5.56
C THR A 449 6.28 19.36 4.62
N ASP A 450 5.99 19.46 3.33
CA ASP A 450 6.99 19.65 2.27
C ASP A 450 7.13 21.11 1.83
N GLU A 451 6.35 22.03 2.42
CA GLU A 451 6.47 23.48 2.23
C GLU A 451 7.74 24.00 2.91
N ARG A 452 8.54 24.77 2.17
CA ARG A 452 9.83 25.31 2.64
C ARG A 452 9.71 26.75 3.11
N ASP A 453 8.75 27.48 2.58
CA ASP A 453 8.49 28.84 3.02
C ASP A 453 7.68 28.83 4.33
N LYS A 454 8.35 29.12 5.45
CA LYS A 454 7.72 29.12 6.78
C LYS A 454 6.75 30.28 6.98
N SER A 455 6.77 31.31 6.12
CA SER A 455 5.82 32.43 6.18
C SER A 455 4.41 32.02 5.73
N PHE A 456 4.29 30.97 4.92
CA PHE A 456 3.02 30.35 4.59
C PHE A 456 2.18 30.00 5.83
N PHE A 457 2.84 29.63 6.93
CA PHE A 457 2.17 29.20 8.16
C PHE A 457 1.85 30.36 9.12
N ASP A 458 2.17 31.62 8.78
CA ASP A 458 1.93 32.77 9.65
C ASP A 458 0.47 32.88 10.12
N PRO A 459 -0.55 32.66 9.26
CA PRO A 459 -1.94 32.67 9.70
C PRO A 459 -2.28 31.60 10.75
N LEU A 460 -1.57 30.47 10.76
CA LEU A 460 -1.72 29.44 11.80
C LEU A 460 -0.95 29.80 13.08
N LYS A 461 0.18 30.52 12.96
CA LYS A 461 0.97 30.99 14.12
C LYS A 461 0.24 32.05 14.95
N GLU A 462 -0.70 32.78 14.35
CA GLU A 462 -1.57 33.71 15.08
C GLU A 462 -2.46 32.99 16.12
N HIS A 463 -2.68 31.69 15.94
CA HIS A 463 -3.62 30.89 16.73
C HIS A 463 -2.97 29.74 17.51
N TYR A 464 -1.77 29.30 17.12
CA TYR A 464 -1.14 28.09 17.65
C TYR A 464 0.37 28.23 17.81
N HIS A 465 0.96 27.47 18.75
CA HIS A 465 2.41 27.33 18.85
C HIS A 465 2.89 26.24 17.89
N LEU A 466 3.39 26.66 16.72
CA LEU A 466 3.81 25.75 15.65
C LEU A 466 5.24 25.25 15.82
N TYR A 467 5.42 23.94 15.63
CA TYR A 467 6.72 23.28 15.60
C TYR A 467 6.81 22.36 14.37
N PHE A 468 8.00 22.23 13.84
CA PHE A 468 8.32 21.44 12.66
C PHE A 468 9.48 20.50 12.98
N LEU A 469 9.70 19.48 12.16
CA LEU A 469 10.75 18.50 12.44
C LEU A 469 12.17 19.11 12.45
N ASP A 470 12.40 20.18 11.69
CA ASP A 470 13.68 20.92 11.68
C ASP A 470 13.94 21.73 12.96
N ASP A 471 12.93 21.97 13.80
CA ASP A 471 13.11 22.55 15.13
C ASP A 471 13.74 21.56 16.13
N PHE A 472 13.82 20.27 15.76
CA PHE A 472 14.35 19.19 16.59
C PHE A 472 15.63 18.56 15.99
N ASN A 473 16.41 19.33 15.24
CA ASN A 473 17.65 18.82 14.64
C ASN A 473 18.63 18.23 15.67
N ASP A 474 18.67 18.79 16.88
CA ASP A 474 19.53 18.30 17.96
C ASP A 474 19.13 16.88 18.42
N GLU A 475 17.83 16.58 18.45
CA GLU A 475 17.30 15.25 18.75
C GLU A 475 17.60 14.23 17.63
N LEU A 476 17.95 14.72 16.44
CA LEU A 476 18.06 13.94 15.21
C LEU A 476 19.48 13.94 14.61
N LEU A 477 20.49 14.46 15.32
CA LEU A 477 21.87 14.62 14.81
C LEU A 477 22.44 13.34 14.20
N GLU A 478 22.26 12.21 14.89
CA GLU A 478 22.78 10.91 14.49
C GLU A 478 21.86 10.15 13.51
N VAL A 479 20.63 10.63 13.30
CA VAL A 479 19.64 9.94 12.45
C VAL A 479 19.94 10.20 10.97
N ASN A 480 19.76 9.19 10.13
CA ASN A 480 19.87 9.38 8.68
C ASN A 480 18.87 10.44 8.17
N LYS A 481 19.37 11.49 7.52
CA LYS A 481 18.56 12.61 7.00
C LYS A 481 17.52 12.20 5.94
N ASN A 482 17.65 11.00 5.37
CA ASN A 482 16.66 10.45 4.46
C ASN A 482 15.42 9.89 5.20
N TYR A 483 15.47 9.68 6.52
CA TYR A 483 14.34 9.21 7.33
C TYR A 483 13.35 10.31 7.74
N VAL A 484 13.60 11.57 7.37
CA VAL A 484 12.77 12.73 7.75
C VAL A 484 11.27 12.51 7.45
N GLY A 485 10.93 11.96 6.29
CA GLY A 485 9.52 11.69 5.97
C GLY A 485 8.88 10.63 6.88
N MET A 486 9.64 9.63 7.33
CA MET A 486 9.15 8.59 8.23
C MET A 486 9.01 9.13 9.66
N LEU A 487 9.96 9.95 10.10
CA LEU A 487 9.92 10.65 11.38
C LEU A 487 8.69 11.55 11.46
N ASP A 488 8.44 12.37 10.43
CA ASP A 488 7.25 13.22 10.33
C ASP A 488 5.96 12.41 10.50
N GLN A 489 5.87 11.22 9.88
CA GLN A 489 4.69 10.36 9.99
C GLN A 489 4.47 9.87 11.42
N LEU A 490 5.53 9.38 12.06
CA LEU A 490 5.47 8.85 13.42
C LEU A 490 5.14 9.96 14.42
N VAL A 491 5.82 11.10 14.34
CA VAL A 491 5.56 12.25 15.23
C VAL A 491 4.15 12.80 15.02
N ALA A 492 3.69 12.96 13.78
CA ALA A 492 2.31 13.39 13.52
C ALA A 492 1.27 12.37 14.03
N SER A 493 1.57 11.07 13.96
CA SER A 493 0.63 10.03 14.42
C SER A 493 0.34 10.10 15.92
N ARG A 494 1.22 10.69 16.73
CA ARG A 494 1.09 10.78 18.20
C ARG A 494 0.37 12.04 18.71
N GLY A 495 0.02 12.98 17.82
CA GLY A 495 -0.80 14.13 18.21
C GLY A 495 -2.19 13.71 18.72
N ARG A 496 -2.82 14.48 19.62
CA ARG A 496 -4.18 14.20 20.09
C ARG A 496 -5.16 14.27 18.93
N VAL A 497 -5.29 15.44 18.31
CA VAL A 497 -6.00 15.63 17.05
C VAL A 497 -5.01 15.67 15.90
N PHE A 498 -5.31 14.96 14.81
CA PHE A 498 -4.55 15.01 13.57
C PHE A 498 -5.41 15.56 12.42
N SER A 499 -4.83 16.41 11.57
CA SER A 499 -5.47 16.88 10.34
C SER A 499 -4.57 16.71 9.12
N GLY A 500 -5.06 16.02 8.09
CA GLY A 500 -4.27 15.68 6.91
C GLY A 500 -4.88 16.11 5.58
N ALA A 501 -4.16 15.82 4.49
CA ALA A 501 -4.64 16.02 3.13
C ALA A 501 -5.30 14.73 2.62
N PHE A 502 -6.56 14.78 2.20
CA PHE A 502 -7.36 13.59 1.89
C PHE A 502 -6.68 12.65 0.88
N TYR A 503 -6.21 13.16 -0.27
CA TYR A 503 -5.62 12.32 -1.32
C TYR A 503 -4.14 11.95 -1.11
N SER A 504 -3.59 12.14 0.09
CA SER A 504 -2.16 11.92 0.34
C SER A 504 -1.90 10.54 0.93
N THR A 505 -1.15 9.70 0.21
CA THR A 505 -0.66 8.40 0.74
C THR A 505 0.23 8.56 1.98
N PHE A 506 0.84 9.73 2.16
CA PHE A 506 1.57 10.09 3.39
C PHE A 506 0.62 10.26 4.58
N THR A 507 -0.50 10.96 4.39
CA THR A 507 -1.56 11.12 5.40
C THR A 507 -2.21 9.78 5.73
N ASN A 508 -2.43 8.94 4.71
CA ASN A 508 -3.07 7.64 4.91
C ASN A 508 -2.27 6.79 5.90
N TYR A 509 -0.94 6.72 5.74
CA TYR A 509 -0.13 5.97 6.70
C TYR A 509 -0.18 6.51 8.12
N ILE A 510 -0.19 7.84 8.30
CA ILE A 510 -0.38 8.44 9.62
C ILE A 510 -1.69 7.95 10.24
N ASN A 511 -2.78 7.96 9.47
CA ASN A 511 -4.08 7.46 9.93
C ASN A 511 -4.04 5.97 10.28
N ARG A 512 -3.32 5.14 9.53
CA ARG A 512 -3.16 3.72 9.87
C ARG A 512 -2.41 3.49 11.17
N VAL A 513 -1.29 4.19 11.38
CA VAL A 513 -0.53 4.12 12.65
C VAL A 513 -1.40 4.58 13.81
N ARG A 514 -2.19 5.65 13.64
CA ARG A 514 -3.20 6.09 14.62
C ARG A 514 -4.26 5.03 14.87
N GLY A 515 -4.75 4.36 13.83
CA GLY A 515 -5.67 3.24 13.90
C GLY A 515 -5.14 2.08 14.73
N TYR A 516 -3.88 1.69 14.51
CA TYR A 516 -3.22 0.64 15.30
C TYR A 516 -3.08 1.02 16.78
N HIS A 517 -2.67 2.25 17.09
CA HIS A 517 -2.66 2.73 18.48
C HIS A 517 -4.07 2.76 19.10
N SER A 518 -5.09 3.16 18.34
CA SER A 518 -6.48 3.19 18.80
C SER A 518 -6.96 1.80 19.21
N GLN A 519 -6.68 0.77 18.40
CA GLN A 519 -7.00 -0.62 18.76
C GLN A 519 -6.21 -1.09 19.97
N LYS A 520 -4.87 -0.89 19.95
CA LYS A 520 -4.00 -1.37 21.03
C LYS A 520 -4.41 -0.81 22.39
N ASN A 521 -4.75 0.47 22.43
CA ASN A 521 -5.06 1.21 23.66
C ASN A 521 -6.55 1.34 23.94
N LYS A 522 -7.42 0.75 23.11
CA LYS A 522 -8.89 0.83 23.22
C LYS A 522 -9.39 2.27 23.35
N LEU A 523 -8.86 3.16 22.51
CA LEU A 523 -9.23 4.59 22.52
C LEU A 523 -10.69 4.77 22.07
N PRO A 524 -11.39 5.84 22.49
CA PRO A 524 -12.79 6.04 22.13
C PRO A 524 -13.09 5.88 20.63
N GLY A 525 -14.02 4.98 20.30
CA GLY A 525 -14.41 4.67 18.92
C GLY A 525 -13.63 3.52 18.26
N TYR A 526 -12.69 2.88 18.97
CA TYR A 526 -11.92 1.75 18.44
C TYR A 526 -12.80 0.60 17.95
N GLU A 527 -13.98 0.37 18.52
CA GLU A 527 -14.91 -0.69 18.12
C GLU A 527 -15.39 -0.53 16.67
N MET A 528 -15.48 0.72 16.21
CA MET A 528 -15.78 1.11 14.82
C MET A 528 -14.53 1.51 14.05
N GLY A 529 -13.34 1.39 14.66
CA GLY A 529 -12.07 1.84 14.11
C GLY A 529 -12.01 3.35 13.83
N ALA A 530 -12.89 4.14 14.45
CA ALA A 530 -12.86 5.59 14.39
C ALA A 530 -11.63 6.12 15.14
N ILE A 531 -11.07 7.23 14.65
CA ILE A 531 -9.90 7.89 15.23
C ILE A 531 -10.09 9.41 15.20
N ASP A 532 -9.43 10.13 16.10
CA ASP A 532 -9.42 11.62 16.14
C ASP A 532 -8.57 12.22 15.01
N SER A 533 -8.92 11.87 13.78
CA SER A 533 -8.29 12.37 12.57
C SER A 533 -9.31 13.09 11.69
N TYR A 534 -8.86 14.15 11.06
CA TYR A 534 -9.66 15.00 10.21
C TYR A 534 -8.95 15.28 8.89
N TYR A 535 -9.71 15.80 7.94
CA TYR A 535 -9.16 16.34 6.70
C TYR A 535 -9.53 17.81 6.57
N TYR A 536 -8.55 18.68 6.35
CA TYR A 536 -8.83 20.11 6.11
C TYR A 536 -9.42 20.36 4.72
N ILE A 537 -9.29 19.39 3.80
CA ILE A 537 -9.77 19.45 2.41
C ILE A 537 -9.85 18.04 1.82
N PRO A 538 -10.75 17.74 0.86
CA PRO A 538 -11.81 18.60 0.33
C PRO A 538 -13.02 18.75 1.25
N LYS A 539 -13.89 19.72 0.96
CA LYS A 539 -15.15 19.93 1.69
C LYS A 539 -15.96 18.63 1.72
N GLY A 540 -16.62 18.35 2.84
CA GLY A 540 -17.43 17.13 3.02
C GLY A 540 -16.63 15.91 3.49
N THR A 541 -15.30 15.95 3.45
CA THR A 541 -14.44 14.84 3.94
C THR A 541 -13.93 15.04 5.37
N LYS A 542 -14.19 16.20 5.98
CA LYS A 542 -13.60 16.62 7.26
C LYS A 542 -13.64 15.54 8.34
N THR A 543 -14.77 14.86 8.50
CA THR A 543 -14.99 13.86 9.55
C THR A 543 -14.90 12.42 9.06
N PHE A 544 -14.32 12.18 7.88
CA PHE A 544 -14.29 10.84 7.29
C PHE A 544 -13.65 9.78 8.22
N MET A 545 -12.56 10.09 8.92
CA MET A 545 -11.93 9.13 9.85
C MET A 545 -12.64 9.02 11.22
N LYS A 546 -13.68 9.81 11.48
CA LYS A 546 -14.49 9.77 12.71
C LYS A 546 -15.59 8.72 12.65
N HIS A 547 -15.79 8.09 11.50
CA HIS A 547 -16.83 7.11 11.24
C HIS A 547 -16.21 5.87 10.59
N TYR A 548 -16.89 4.73 10.75
CA TYR A 548 -16.55 3.59 9.92
C TYR A 548 -17.04 3.84 8.49
N HIS A 549 -16.14 3.69 7.53
CA HIS A 549 -16.46 3.64 6.10
C HIS A 549 -15.88 2.36 5.50
N SER A 550 -16.69 1.63 4.73
CA SER A 550 -16.17 0.55 3.89
C SER A 550 -15.30 1.12 2.77
N ILE A 551 -14.60 0.22 2.07
CA ILE A 551 -13.70 0.58 0.97
C ILE A 551 -14.48 1.36 -0.12
N GLN A 552 -13.88 2.45 -0.58
CA GLN A 552 -14.43 3.35 -1.58
C GLN A 552 -13.35 3.83 -2.55
N SER A 553 -13.72 4.03 -3.81
CA SER A 553 -12.80 4.58 -4.82
C SER A 553 -12.63 6.10 -4.66
N PRO A 554 -11.47 6.68 -5.02
CA PRO A 554 -10.22 5.98 -5.38
C PRO A 554 -9.58 5.31 -4.17
N ILE A 555 -9.31 3.99 -4.27
CA ILE A 555 -8.97 3.12 -3.13
C ILE A 555 -7.64 3.50 -2.49
N TRP A 556 -6.63 3.81 -3.31
CA TRP A 556 -5.29 4.19 -2.86
C TRP A 556 -5.24 5.52 -2.11
N ALA A 557 -6.24 6.37 -2.34
CA ALA A 557 -6.22 7.74 -1.88
C ALA A 557 -6.78 7.88 -0.47
N GLN A 558 -7.30 6.81 0.13
CA GLN A 558 -7.98 6.84 1.42
C GLN A 558 -7.48 5.68 2.30
N GLU A 559 -7.44 5.93 3.60
CA GLU A 559 -7.22 4.89 4.60
C GLU A 559 -8.57 4.45 5.18
N PHE A 560 -8.77 3.15 5.45
CA PHE A 560 -10.06 2.59 5.84
C PHE A 560 -9.99 1.79 7.14
N PRO A 561 -10.93 1.97 8.08
CA PRO A 561 -10.94 1.26 9.36
C PRO A 561 -10.88 -0.26 9.28
N ILE A 562 -11.30 -0.90 8.18
CA ILE A 562 -11.18 -2.35 7.97
C ILE A 562 -9.73 -2.87 8.09
N GLY A 563 -8.73 -1.99 7.96
CA GLY A 563 -7.31 -2.31 8.13
C GLY A 563 -6.85 -2.49 9.59
N TRP A 564 -7.63 -2.03 10.57
CA TRP A 564 -7.29 -2.16 12.01
C TRP A 564 -8.47 -2.51 12.92
N ARG A 565 -9.70 -2.14 12.57
CA ARG A 565 -10.88 -2.42 13.41
C ARG A 565 -10.97 -3.92 13.70
N ASP A 566 -11.11 -4.26 14.99
CA ASP A 566 -11.35 -5.65 15.45
C ASP A 566 -10.24 -6.61 14.95
N ILE A 567 -9.02 -6.09 14.76
CA ILE A 567 -7.88 -6.83 14.22
C ILE A 567 -7.42 -7.95 15.17
N ASP A 568 -7.67 -7.81 16.47
CA ASP A 568 -7.31 -8.77 17.52
C ASP A 568 -8.53 -9.61 17.98
N HIS A 569 -9.57 -9.73 17.15
CA HIS A 569 -10.84 -10.41 17.48
C HIS A 569 -10.68 -11.81 18.09
N ASP A 570 -9.71 -12.58 17.61
CA ASP A 570 -9.44 -13.96 18.02
C ASP A 570 -8.19 -14.12 18.90
N VAL A 571 -7.66 -13.00 19.41
CA VAL A 571 -6.47 -12.99 20.28
C VAL A 571 -6.91 -12.99 21.74
N ASP A 572 -6.41 -13.95 22.50
CA ASP A 572 -6.52 -13.92 23.96
C ASP A 572 -5.53 -12.88 24.51
N GLU A 573 -6.03 -11.80 25.11
CA GLU A 573 -5.21 -10.73 25.70
C GLU A 573 -4.24 -11.26 26.76
N ALA A 574 -4.58 -12.35 27.46
CA ALA A 574 -3.70 -12.99 28.43
C ALA A 574 -2.49 -13.71 27.80
N SER A 575 -2.54 -13.97 26.49
CA SER A 575 -1.48 -14.66 25.75
C SER A 575 -0.43 -13.72 25.14
N ILE A 576 -0.65 -12.41 25.21
CA ILE A 576 0.21 -11.40 24.61
C ILE A 576 1.44 -11.18 25.49
N ILE A 577 2.63 -11.22 24.88
CA ILE A 577 3.88 -10.93 25.60
C ILE A 577 4.05 -9.41 25.68
N SER A 578 4.21 -8.91 26.90
CA SER A 578 4.18 -7.48 27.25
C SER A 578 5.51 -6.76 27.10
#